data_AF-A0A3M1H226-F1
#
_entry.id   AF-A0A3M1H226-F1
#
_cell.length_a   1.000
_cell.length_b   1.000
_cell.length_c   1.000
_cell.angle_alpha   90.00
_cell.angle_beta   90.00
_cell.angle_gamma   90.00
#
_symmetry.space_group_name_H-M   'P 1'
#
loop_
_entity.id
_entity.type
_entity.pdbx_description
1 polymer ?
#
loop_
_entity_poly.entity_id
_entity_poly.type
_entity_poly.pdbx_seq_one_letter_code
_entity_poly.pdbx_strand_id
1 'polypeptide(L)'
;MEGWEKVFISNKEFAETIHGEMGCVTCHGGNGQAEDKEEAHQGIRREPIAAEACDQCHTDVHNDATSLHSTLRGYDTVIRDRSSEETWQIIKEEAFPNHCESCHTSCGQCHVSRPTSTGAGLAAGHEFKKIPPMNLTCTGCHGSRVDMEYKGKNEGIPGDLHWNQQGMPCFKCHTKDEMHYNLGFEENHRYDGPQMPGCQTAECHADITDDGSVEGHDKTHLSTMACETCHAAEYKHCYSCHVQKSDEGVPYFKIEPSVMGVKIGYNPIQSEERPWKWVVLRHVP
;
A
#
# COMPACT_ATOMS: atom_id res chain seq x y z
N MET A 1 15.75 -10.78 -36.49
CA MET A 1 15.57 -9.63 -35.58
C MET A 1 16.86 -8.83 -35.49
N GLU A 2 16.76 -7.55 -35.85
CA GLU A 2 17.77 -6.52 -35.64
C GLU A 2 17.99 -6.28 -34.13
N GLY A 3 19.12 -5.68 -33.75
CA GLY A 3 19.48 -5.48 -32.34
C GLY A 3 18.48 -4.63 -31.54
N TRP A 4 17.82 -3.67 -32.18
CA TRP A 4 16.80 -2.79 -31.58
C TRP A 4 15.44 -3.48 -31.40
N GLU A 5 15.22 -4.63 -32.04
CA GLU A 5 14.01 -5.44 -31.91
C GLU A 5 14.09 -6.44 -30.76
N LYS A 6 15.30 -6.64 -30.21
CA LYS A 6 15.59 -7.57 -29.12
C LYS A 6 15.52 -6.88 -27.76
N VAL A 7 14.89 -7.55 -26.81
CA VAL A 7 14.97 -7.19 -25.40
C VAL A 7 16.06 -8.05 -24.77
N PHE A 8 17.10 -7.41 -24.24
CA PHE A 8 18.19 -8.11 -23.56
C PHE A 8 17.92 -8.20 -22.07
N ILE A 9 18.16 -9.37 -21.50
CA ILE A 9 18.21 -9.54 -20.04
C ILE A 9 19.54 -8.94 -19.58
N SER A 10 19.47 -7.84 -18.84
CA SER A 10 20.65 -7.10 -18.40
C SER A 10 21.48 -7.84 -17.34
N ASN A 11 20.83 -8.69 -16.53
CA ASN A 11 21.49 -9.53 -15.54
C ASN A 11 21.51 -10.99 -16.00
N LYS A 12 22.69 -11.52 -16.35
CA LYS A 12 22.82 -12.92 -16.78
C LYS A 12 22.49 -13.91 -15.66
N GLU A 13 22.70 -13.54 -14.41
CA GLU A 13 22.41 -14.38 -13.25
C GLU A 13 20.91 -14.69 -13.13
N PHE A 14 20.03 -13.83 -13.68
CA PHE A 14 18.59 -14.11 -13.71
C PHE A 14 18.29 -15.45 -14.41
N ALA A 15 19.01 -15.76 -15.49
CA ALA A 15 18.83 -17.01 -16.24
C ALA A 15 19.23 -18.25 -15.44
N GLU A 16 19.98 -18.08 -14.34
CA GLU A 16 20.41 -19.15 -13.42
C GLU A 16 19.46 -19.27 -12.21
N THR A 17 18.47 -18.38 -12.10
CA THR A 17 17.43 -18.48 -11.06
C THR A 17 16.30 -19.40 -11.53
N ILE A 18 15.56 -19.97 -10.58
CA ILE A 18 14.35 -20.78 -10.87
C ILE A 18 13.39 -20.02 -11.80
N HIS A 19 13.18 -18.72 -11.57
CA HIS A 19 12.31 -17.89 -12.41
C HIS A 19 12.83 -17.73 -13.84
N GLY A 20 14.15 -17.61 -14.03
CA GLY A 20 14.76 -17.51 -15.36
C GLY A 20 14.72 -18.83 -16.13
N GLU A 21 14.96 -19.95 -15.43
CA GLU A 21 14.92 -21.30 -15.99
C GLU A 21 13.51 -21.69 -16.47
N MET A 22 12.46 -21.21 -15.78
CA MET A 22 11.06 -21.43 -16.19
C MET A 22 10.70 -20.76 -17.52
N GLY A 23 11.48 -19.77 -17.96
CA GLY A 23 11.25 -19.04 -19.20
C GLY A 23 10.07 -18.06 -19.15
N CYS A 24 10.08 -17.08 -20.05
CA CYS A 24 9.14 -15.96 -20.04
C CYS A 24 7.68 -16.39 -20.16
N VAL A 25 7.41 -17.40 -21.00
CA VAL A 25 6.05 -17.86 -21.34
C VAL A 25 5.30 -18.38 -20.13
N THR A 26 6.01 -18.98 -19.17
CA THR A 26 5.39 -19.58 -17.98
C THR A 26 4.64 -18.56 -17.13
N CYS A 27 5.15 -17.33 -17.04
CA CYS A 27 4.50 -16.26 -16.27
C CYS A 27 3.72 -15.28 -17.16
N HIS A 28 4.24 -14.99 -18.35
CA HIS A 28 3.72 -13.94 -19.21
C HIS A 28 2.83 -14.46 -20.35
N GLY A 29 2.78 -15.76 -20.61
CA GLY A 29 2.06 -16.33 -21.76
C GLY A 29 2.79 -16.09 -23.09
N GLY A 30 2.05 -16.08 -24.19
CA GLY A 30 2.61 -16.00 -25.54
C GLY A 30 3.00 -17.36 -26.14
N ASN A 31 3.71 -17.32 -27.27
CA ASN A 31 4.16 -18.51 -27.99
C ASN A 31 5.69 -18.56 -28.07
N GLY A 32 6.32 -19.26 -27.13
CA GLY A 32 7.79 -19.42 -27.09
C GLY A 32 8.38 -20.28 -28.21
N GLN A 33 7.55 -20.86 -29.08
CA GLN A 33 7.98 -21.63 -30.26
C GLN A 33 7.94 -20.82 -31.55
N ALA A 34 7.33 -19.63 -31.54
CA ALA A 34 7.28 -18.76 -32.72
C ALA A 34 8.62 -18.05 -32.92
N GLU A 35 9.07 -18.00 -34.17
CA GLU A 35 10.27 -17.25 -34.57
C GLU A 35 9.95 -15.79 -34.93
N ASP A 36 8.70 -15.51 -35.31
CA ASP A 36 8.18 -14.18 -35.56
C ASP A 36 7.85 -13.48 -34.24
N LYS A 37 8.23 -12.20 -34.13
CA LYS A 37 8.10 -11.44 -32.89
C LYS A 37 6.62 -11.23 -32.55
N GLU A 38 5.83 -10.77 -33.51
CA GLU A 38 4.42 -10.47 -33.31
C GLU A 38 3.63 -11.72 -32.94
N GLU A 39 3.92 -12.85 -33.58
CA GLU A 39 3.35 -14.16 -33.24
C GLU A 39 3.77 -14.62 -31.84
N ALA A 40 5.06 -14.50 -31.49
CA ALA A 40 5.58 -14.90 -30.18
C ALA A 40 4.96 -14.10 -29.03
N HIS A 41 4.68 -12.81 -29.25
CA HIS A 41 4.10 -11.92 -28.23
C HIS A 41 2.57 -11.87 -28.25
N GLN A 42 1.90 -12.62 -29.12
CA GLN A 42 0.44 -12.68 -29.13
C GLN A 42 -0.08 -13.25 -27.81
N GLY A 43 -0.88 -12.46 -27.09
CA GLY A 43 -1.46 -12.88 -25.80
C GLY A 43 -0.52 -12.75 -24.60
N ILE A 44 0.64 -12.11 -24.75
CA ILE A 44 1.51 -11.82 -23.61
C ILE A 44 0.84 -10.86 -22.64
N ARG A 45 0.91 -11.19 -21.35
CA ARG A 45 0.49 -10.36 -20.23
C ARG A 45 1.71 -9.68 -19.63
N ARG A 46 1.71 -8.35 -19.64
CA ARG A 46 2.79 -7.54 -19.05
C ARG A 46 2.95 -7.84 -17.57
N GLU A 47 1.84 -7.86 -16.83
CA GLU A 47 1.79 -8.28 -15.43
C GLU A 47 1.18 -9.68 -15.36
N PRO A 48 1.91 -10.68 -14.82
CA PRO A 48 1.38 -12.03 -14.62
C PRO A 48 0.18 -12.05 -13.68
N ILE A 49 -0.77 -12.96 -13.91
CA ILE A 49 -1.85 -13.24 -12.97
C ILE A 49 -1.27 -14.10 -11.84
N ALA A 50 -1.25 -13.59 -10.61
CA ALA A 50 -0.62 -14.26 -9.47
C ALA A 50 -1.12 -15.70 -9.25
N ALA A 51 -2.45 -15.90 -9.33
CA ALA A 51 -3.10 -17.20 -9.21
C ALA A 51 -2.61 -18.24 -10.23
N GLU A 52 -2.18 -17.80 -11.42
CA GLU A 52 -1.70 -18.69 -12.47
C GLU A 52 -0.18 -18.85 -12.43
N ALA A 53 0.56 -17.79 -12.10
CA ALA A 53 2.01 -17.71 -12.26
C ALA A 53 2.81 -17.88 -10.96
N CYS A 54 2.25 -17.55 -9.80
CA CYS A 54 2.97 -17.45 -8.53
C CYS A 54 2.48 -18.48 -7.50
N ASP A 55 1.16 -18.66 -7.38
CA ASP A 55 0.53 -19.38 -6.26
C ASP A 55 0.87 -20.87 -6.22
N GLN A 56 1.30 -21.46 -7.34
CA GLN A 56 1.74 -22.84 -7.42
C GLN A 56 3.03 -23.11 -6.64
N CYS A 57 3.86 -22.07 -6.43
CA CYS A 57 5.14 -22.18 -5.73
C CYS A 57 5.20 -21.33 -4.46
N HIS A 58 4.47 -20.21 -4.40
CA HIS A 58 4.42 -19.27 -3.27
C HIS A 58 3.17 -19.47 -2.42
N THR A 59 2.93 -20.71 -2.00
CA THR A 59 1.72 -21.11 -1.29
C THR A 59 1.60 -20.51 0.11
N ASP A 60 2.68 -19.98 0.68
CA ASP A 60 2.66 -19.33 1.99
C ASP A 60 2.12 -17.88 1.94
N VAL A 61 1.91 -17.32 0.74
CA VAL A 61 1.45 -15.94 0.54
C VAL A 61 0.30 -15.82 -0.47
N HIS A 62 -0.29 -16.94 -0.91
CA HIS A 62 -1.41 -16.95 -1.88
C HIS A 62 -2.65 -16.19 -1.38
N ASN A 63 -2.75 -15.98 -0.06
CA ASN A 63 -3.84 -15.27 0.58
C ASN A 63 -3.89 -13.78 0.21
N ASP A 64 -2.81 -13.23 -0.39
CA ASP A 64 -2.74 -11.84 -0.82
C ASP A 64 -3.87 -11.43 -1.78
N ALA A 65 -4.44 -12.35 -2.56
CA ALA A 65 -5.60 -12.05 -3.41
C ALA A 65 -6.81 -11.52 -2.61
N THR A 66 -6.83 -11.78 -1.30
CA THR A 66 -7.85 -11.32 -0.34
C THR A 66 -7.37 -10.10 0.47
N SER A 67 -6.11 -9.67 0.34
CA SER A 67 -5.58 -8.53 1.08
C SER A 67 -6.29 -7.23 0.71
N LEU A 68 -6.26 -6.24 1.62
CA LEU A 68 -6.81 -4.91 1.33
C LEU A 68 -6.08 -4.20 0.18
N HIS A 69 -4.81 -4.54 -0.07
CA HIS A 69 -4.02 -3.97 -1.17
C HIS A 69 -4.43 -4.55 -2.54
N SER A 70 -4.81 -5.83 -2.57
CA SER A 70 -5.35 -6.46 -3.76
C SER A 70 -6.81 -6.07 -3.97
N THR A 71 -7.69 -6.23 -2.99
CA THR A 71 -9.13 -6.04 -3.25
C THR A 71 -9.59 -4.59 -3.19
N LEU A 72 -8.78 -3.67 -2.64
CA LEU A 72 -9.14 -2.28 -2.35
C LEU A 72 -10.42 -2.10 -1.49
N ARG A 73 -10.95 -3.18 -0.89
CA ARG A 73 -12.23 -3.18 -0.16
C ARG A 73 -12.29 -2.17 0.99
N GLY A 74 -11.13 -1.77 1.54
CA GLY A 74 -11.06 -0.75 2.58
C GLY A 74 -11.59 0.59 2.08
N TYR A 75 -11.38 0.92 0.80
CA TYR A 75 -11.99 2.09 0.16
C TYR A 75 -13.51 1.94 0.07
N ASP A 76 -14.01 0.76 -0.33
CA ASP A 76 -15.44 0.50 -0.43
C ASP A 76 -16.13 0.70 0.92
N THR A 77 -15.62 0.08 1.99
CA THR A 77 -16.15 0.22 3.35
C THR A 77 -16.19 1.68 3.78
N VAL A 78 -15.05 2.39 3.70
CA VAL A 78 -14.93 3.75 4.24
C VAL A 78 -15.76 4.77 3.46
N ILE A 79 -15.87 4.61 2.14
CA ILE A 79 -16.65 5.49 1.26
C ILE A 79 -18.13 5.23 1.44
N ARG A 80 -18.55 3.96 1.48
CA ARG A 80 -19.95 3.59 1.65
C ARG A 80 -20.51 4.10 2.98
N ASP A 81 -19.73 4.00 4.06
CA ASP A 81 -20.11 4.53 5.38
C ASP A 81 -20.32 6.06 5.40
N ARG A 82 -19.75 6.77 4.42
CA ARG A 82 -19.76 8.24 4.32
C ARG A 82 -20.63 8.76 3.18
N SER A 83 -21.33 7.89 2.46
CA SER A 83 -22.14 8.24 1.31
C SER A 83 -23.56 7.70 1.43
N SER A 84 -24.51 8.33 0.73
CA SER A 84 -25.81 7.70 0.50
C SER A 84 -25.64 6.51 -0.44
N GLU A 85 -26.56 5.55 -0.40
CA GLU A 85 -26.52 4.40 -1.33
C GLU A 85 -26.52 4.85 -2.80
N GLU A 86 -27.28 5.89 -3.15
CA GLU A 86 -27.25 6.50 -4.49
C GLU A 86 -25.86 7.04 -4.87
N THR A 87 -25.23 7.79 -3.97
CA THR A 87 -23.87 8.33 -4.20
C THR A 87 -22.85 7.22 -4.29
N TRP A 88 -22.98 6.18 -3.47
CA TRP A 88 -22.11 5.01 -3.48
C TRP A 88 -22.14 4.30 -4.84
N GLN A 89 -23.34 4.08 -5.42
CA GLN A 89 -23.44 3.44 -6.74
C GLN A 89 -22.72 4.25 -7.83
N ILE A 90 -22.88 5.58 -7.83
CA ILE A 90 -22.15 6.45 -8.77
C ILE A 90 -20.63 6.33 -8.58
N ILE A 91 -20.16 6.32 -7.33
CA ILE A 91 -18.72 6.17 -7.05
C ILE A 91 -18.23 4.83 -7.56
N LYS A 92 -18.95 3.75 -7.26
CA LYS A 92 -18.56 2.38 -7.63
C LYS A 92 -18.54 2.18 -9.14
N GLU A 93 -19.52 2.68 -9.87
CA GLU A 93 -19.66 2.45 -11.31
C GLU A 93 -18.80 3.40 -12.16
N GLU A 94 -18.54 4.62 -11.66
CA GLU A 94 -17.79 5.61 -12.43
C GLU A 94 -16.44 5.99 -11.81
N ALA A 95 -16.43 6.49 -10.57
CA ALA A 95 -15.21 7.07 -10.02
C ALA A 95 -14.15 6.00 -9.71
N PHE A 96 -14.57 4.84 -9.21
CA PHE A 96 -13.67 3.79 -8.75
C PHE A 96 -12.84 3.19 -9.89
N PRO A 97 -13.44 2.76 -11.03
CA PRO A 97 -12.67 2.22 -12.15
C PRO A 97 -11.79 3.27 -12.83
N ASN A 98 -12.22 4.55 -12.81
CA ASN A 98 -11.47 5.64 -13.44
C ASN A 98 -10.25 6.11 -12.63
N HIS A 99 -10.30 6.01 -11.30
CA HIS A 99 -9.32 6.66 -10.43
C HIS A 99 -8.74 5.77 -9.33
N CYS A 100 -9.55 4.95 -8.68
CA CYS A 100 -9.18 4.24 -7.46
C CYS A 100 -8.44 2.92 -7.76
N GLU A 101 -8.89 2.18 -8.77
CA GLU A 101 -8.31 0.88 -9.16
C GLU A 101 -6.85 1.00 -9.63
N SER A 102 -6.40 2.20 -9.99
CA SER A 102 -5.00 2.46 -10.34
C SER A 102 -4.01 2.11 -9.21
N CYS A 103 -4.48 2.08 -7.95
CA CYS A 103 -3.67 1.71 -6.79
C CYS A 103 -3.70 0.21 -6.45
N HIS A 104 -4.51 -0.59 -7.14
CA HIS A 104 -4.53 -2.05 -7.01
C HIS A 104 -3.14 -2.62 -7.30
N THR A 105 -2.66 -3.54 -6.46
CA THR A 105 -1.31 -4.11 -6.58
C THR A 105 -1.30 -5.55 -7.08
N SER A 106 -0.11 -6.07 -7.39
CA SER A 106 0.16 -7.48 -7.65
C SER A 106 1.50 -7.86 -7.03
N CYS A 107 1.79 -9.17 -6.90
CA CYS A 107 3.11 -9.64 -6.48
C CYS A 107 4.25 -8.96 -7.27
N GLY A 108 4.04 -8.74 -8.57
CA GLY A 108 4.99 -8.08 -9.46
C GLY A 108 5.25 -6.61 -9.07
N GLN A 109 4.22 -5.84 -8.72
CA GLN A 109 4.35 -4.42 -8.37
C GLN A 109 5.01 -4.16 -7.01
N CYS A 110 5.15 -5.18 -6.17
CA CYS A 110 5.99 -5.14 -4.98
C CYS A 110 7.39 -5.68 -5.29
N HIS A 111 7.49 -6.85 -5.91
CA HIS A 111 8.73 -7.62 -5.93
C HIS A 111 9.58 -7.47 -7.20
N VAL A 112 9.05 -6.90 -8.29
CA VAL A 112 9.74 -6.85 -9.61
C VAL A 112 9.71 -5.45 -10.23
N SER A 113 8.54 -4.80 -10.21
CA SER A 113 8.31 -3.51 -10.84
C SER A 113 7.83 -2.46 -9.86
N ARG A 114 7.88 -1.21 -10.29
CA ARG A 114 7.19 -0.09 -9.66
C ARG A 114 5.68 -0.17 -9.96
N PRO A 115 4.82 0.44 -9.12
CA PRO A 115 3.39 0.48 -9.36
C PRO A 115 3.05 1.12 -10.71
N THR A 116 2.05 0.56 -11.39
CA THR A 116 1.60 1.06 -12.70
C THR A 116 1.08 2.49 -12.63
N SER A 117 0.46 2.89 -11.51
CA SER A 117 0.05 4.27 -11.22
C SER A 117 1.18 5.31 -11.30
N THR A 118 2.44 4.89 -11.17
CA THR A 118 3.61 5.77 -11.24
C THR A 118 4.38 5.70 -12.56
N GLY A 119 3.76 5.14 -13.61
CA GLY A 119 4.38 4.91 -14.91
C GLY A 119 5.05 3.54 -15.07
N ALA A 120 4.88 2.64 -14.08
CA ALA A 120 5.44 1.30 -14.05
C ALA A 120 6.98 1.26 -14.21
N GLY A 121 7.51 0.11 -14.63
CA GLY A 121 8.93 -0.09 -14.91
C GLY A 121 9.63 -0.99 -13.89
N LEU A 122 10.63 -1.73 -14.34
CA LEU A 122 11.36 -2.68 -13.50
C LEU A 122 12.19 -1.94 -12.44
N ALA A 123 12.11 -2.40 -11.19
CA ALA A 123 12.84 -1.77 -10.09
C ALA A 123 14.34 -2.09 -10.15
N ALA A 124 14.68 -3.30 -10.62
CA ALA A 124 16.06 -3.80 -10.73
C ALA A 124 16.20 -4.83 -11.88
N GLY A 125 15.65 -4.53 -13.06
CA GLY A 125 15.47 -5.55 -14.10
C GLY A 125 14.46 -6.62 -13.66
N HIS A 126 14.56 -7.86 -14.18
CA HIS A 126 13.71 -8.98 -13.78
C HIS A 126 14.17 -9.67 -12.49
N GLU A 127 14.97 -8.99 -11.66
CA GLU A 127 15.37 -9.50 -10.36
C GLU A 127 14.20 -9.43 -9.37
N PHE A 128 13.74 -10.59 -8.91
CA PHE A 128 12.71 -10.69 -7.88
C PHE A 128 13.28 -10.33 -6.50
N LYS A 129 12.85 -9.21 -5.95
CA LYS A 129 13.28 -8.72 -4.64
C LYS A 129 12.41 -9.29 -3.54
N LYS A 130 12.96 -10.21 -2.73
CA LYS A 130 12.26 -10.75 -1.54
C LYS A 130 11.75 -9.65 -0.60
N ILE A 131 12.58 -8.64 -0.34
CA ILE A 131 12.17 -7.43 0.38
C ILE A 131 12.08 -6.30 -0.65
N PRO A 132 10.90 -5.72 -0.87
CA PRO A 132 10.70 -4.75 -1.92
C PRO A 132 11.39 -3.42 -1.58
N PRO A 133 11.96 -2.70 -2.57
CA PRO A 133 12.57 -1.40 -2.34
C PRO A 133 11.49 -0.37 -2.01
N MET A 134 11.30 -0.08 -0.72
CA MET A 134 10.23 0.78 -0.19
C MET A 134 10.04 2.10 -0.94
N ASN A 135 11.13 2.76 -1.35
CA ASN A 135 11.08 4.05 -2.06
C ASN A 135 10.50 3.97 -3.49
N LEU A 136 10.47 2.76 -4.06
CA LEU A 136 9.99 2.50 -5.42
C LEU A 136 8.64 1.78 -5.43
N THR A 137 8.30 1.09 -4.34
CA THR A 137 7.08 0.28 -4.23
C THR A 137 6.07 0.94 -3.28
N CYS A 138 6.30 0.86 -1.96
CA CYS A 138 5.41 1.40 -0.93
C CYS A 138 5.12 2.89 -1.17
N THR A 139 6.17 3.70 -1.34
CA THR A 139 6.02 5.15 -1.57
C THR A 139 5.68 5.48 -3.02
N GLY A 140 5.66 4.49 -3.92
CA GLY A 140 5.09 4.66 -5.25
C GLY A 140 3.59 4.96 -5.16
N CYS A 141 2.86 4.19 -4.33
CA CYS A 141 1.44 4.43 -4.08
C CYS A 141 1.21 5.41 -2.91
N HIS A 142 1.96 5.27 -1.81
CA HIS A 142 1.78 6.07 -0.60
C HIS A 142 2.65 7.34 -0.55
N GLY A 143 3.19 7.77 -1.69
CA GLY A 143 4.17 8.86 -1.76
C GLY A 143 3.64 10.21 -1.29
N SER A 144 2.61 10.73 -1.96
CA SER A 144 2.06 12.05 -1.65
C SER A 144 1.32 12.12 -0.31
N ARG A 145 0.88 10.95 0.19
CA ARG A 145 0.02 10.76 1.36
C ARG A 145 0.80 10.43 2.63
N VAL A 146 1.80 9.55 2.57
CA VAL A 146 2.52 9.06 3.76
C VAL A 146 4.02 9.35 3.69
N ASP A 147 4.68 9.18 2.54
CA ASP A 147 6.13 9.37 2.43
C ASP A 147 6.56 10.80 2.79
N MET A 148 5.78 11.79 2.36
CA MET A 148 6.08 13.20 2.65
C MET A 148 6.02 13.51 4.15
N GLU A 149 5.12 12.86 4.88
CA GLU A 149 4.94 13.04 6.32
C GLU A 149 5.99 12.24 7.08
N TYR A 150 6.09 10.95 6.79
CA TYR A 150 7.00 10.03 7.47
C TYR A 150 8.46 10.46 7.33
N LYS A 151 8.85 10.95 6.14
CA LYS A 151 10.22 11.39 5.87
C LYS A 151 10.48 12.88 6.03
N GLY A 152 9.48 13.67 6.48
CA GLY A 152 9.68 15.10 6.74
C GLY A 152 9.99 15.91 5.49
N LYS A 153 9.32 15.62 4.38
CA LYS A 153 9.48 16.34 3.11
C LYS A 153 8.49 17.50 2.94
N ASN A 154 7.54 17.64 3.87
CA ASN A 154 6.67 18.82 3.91
C ASN A 154 7.43 19.99 4.54
N GLU A 155 7.31 21.18 3.94
CA GLU A 155 8.01 22.37 4.41
C GLU A 155 7.62 22.72 5.85
N GLY A 156 8.62 22.95 6.70
CA GLY A 156 8.44 23.35 8.10
C GLY A 156 7.98 22.23 9.05
N ILE A 157 7.72 21.02 8.54
CA ILE A 157 7.21 19.90 9.35
C ILE A 157 8.28 18.81 9.45
N PRO A 158 8.74 18.47 10.66
CA PRO A 158 9.73 17.42 10.84
C PRO A 158 9.14 16.07 10.45
N GLY A 159 10.00 15.19 9.95
CA GLY A 159 9.62 13.80 9.70
C GLY A 159 9.49 12.99 10.99
N ASP A 160 8.88 11.83 10.86
CA ASP A 160 8.68 10.89 11.97
C ASP A 160 10.01 10.47 12.60
N LEU A 161 10.06 10.35 13.93
CA LEU A 161 11.27 9.97 14.65
C LEU A 161 11.74 8.55 14.30
N HIS A 162 10.81 7.62 14.03
CA HIS A 162 11.14 6.26 13.60
C HIS A 162 11.91 6.27 12.27
N TRP A 163 11.64 7.25 11.39
CA TRP A 163 12.44 7.46 10.19
C TRP A 163 13.71 8.26 10.47
N ASN A 164 13.57 9.47 11.00
CA ASN A 164 14.67 10.44 11.06
C ASN A 164 15.79 10.03 12.02
N GLN A 165 15.47 9.30 13.10
CA GLN A 165 16.48 8.85 14.06
C GLN A 165 16.90 7.41 13.82
N GLN A 166 15.95 6.54 13.45
CA GLN A 166 16.20 5.10 13.38
C GLN A 166 16.25 4.52 11.95
N GLY A 167 15.93 5.33 10.94
CA GLY A 167 15.93 4.90 9.54
C GLY A 167 15.01 3.73 9.25
N MET A 168 13.92 3.58 10.01
CA MET A 168 13.03 2.41 9.91
C MET A 168 12.28 2.40 8.58
N PRO A 169 12.47 1.39 7.71
CA PRO A 169 11.59 1.21 6.56
C PRO A 169 10.23 0.70 7.01
N CYS A 170 9.18 0.90 6.19
CA CYS A 170 7.79 0.55 6.50
C CYS A 170 7.65 -0.88 7.05
N PHE A 171 8.36 -1.84 6.46
CA PHE A 171 8.29 -3.26 6.85
C PHE A 171 8.94 -3.59 8.20
N LYS A 172 9.49 -2.60 8.92
CA LYS A 172 9.87 -2.75 10.33
C LYS A 172 8.69 -2.66 11.27
N CYS A 173 7.64 -1.93 10.88
CA CYS A 173 6.38 -1.86 11.62
C CYS A 173 5.33 -2.75 10.96
N HIS A 174 5.26 -2.73 9.64
CA HIS A 174 4.30 -3.50 8.85
C HIS A 174 4.85 -4.87 8.47
N THR A 175 4.34 -5.92 9.09
CA THR A 175 4.89 -7.27 8.92
C THR A 175 4.57 -7.89 7.56
N LYS A 176 5.30 -8.97 7.21
CA LYS A 176 4.99 -9.79 6.02
C LYS A 176 3.54 -10.32 6.07
N ASP A 177 3.07 -10.68 7.26
CA ASP A 177 1.75 -11.29 7.44
C ASP A 177 0.63 -10.27 7.27
N GLU A 178 0.83 -9.02 7.71
CA GLU A 178 -0.08 -7.90 7.37
C GLU A 178 -0.15 -7.67 5.86
N MET A 179 1.00 -7.65 5.18
CA MET A 179 1.04 -7.31 3.76
C MET A 179 0.44 -8.39 2.87
N HIS A 180 0.62 -9.68 3.21
CA HIS A 180 0.14 -10.82 2.41
C HIS A 180 -1.12 -11.48 2.95
N TYR A 181 -1.83 -10.83 3.88
CA TYR A 181 -3.09 -11.32 4.45
C TYR A 181 -2.97 -12.71 5.13
N ASN A 182 -1.99 -12.83 6.02
CA ASN A 182 -1.76 -14.02 6.86
C ASN A 182 -2.05 -13.74 8.34
N LEU A 183 -3.08 -12.95 8.61
CA LEU A 183 -3.41 -12.49 9.97
C LEU A 183 -4.39 -13.41 10.70
N GLY A 184 -5.03 -14.35 10.00
CA GLY A 184 -5.92 -15.35 10.59
C GLY A 184 -7.32 -14.82 10.97
N PHE A 185 -7.67 -13.61 10.52
CA PHE A 185 -9.01 -13.04 10.63
C PHE A 185 -9.41 -12.34 9.32
N GLU A 186 -10.71 -12.10 9.15
CA GLU A 186 -11.22 -11.38 7.99
C GLU A 186 -11.12 -9.86 8.18
N GLU A 187 -10.65 -9.17 7.16
CA GLU A 187 -10.55 -7.71 7.15
C GLU A 187 -11.44 -7.14 6.05
N ASN A 188 -12.24 -6.13 6.38
CA ASN A 188 -12.98 -5.27 5.45
C ASN A 188 -12.49 -3.82 5.49
N HIS A 189 -11.69 -3.48 6.50
CA HIS A 189 -11.13 -2.16 6.74
C HIS A 189 -9.75 -2.30 7.41
N ARG A 190 -8.86 -1.31 7.20
CA ARG A 190 -7.54 -1.23 7.87
C ARG A 190 -7.58 -1.14 9.41
N TYR A 191 -8.77 -1.13 9.98
CA TYR A 191 -9.01 -1.03 11.43
C TYR A 191 -9.77 -2.24 11.95
N ASP A 192 -9.81 -3.34 11.20
CA ASP A 192 -10.34 -4.61 11.69
C ASP A 192 -9.21 -5.39 12.39
N GLY A 193 -9.55 -6.16 13.43
CA GLY A 193 -8.59 -6.90 14.25
C GLY A 193 -7.74 -6.01 15.17
N PRO A 194 -6.71 -6.54 15.84
CA PRO A 194 -5.88 -5.78 16.77
C PRO A 194 -5.21 -4.54 16.15
N GLN A 195 -4.79 -3.56 16.97
CA GLN A 195 -4.00 -2.43 16.48
C GLN A 195 -2.66 -2.92 15.93
N MET A 196 -2.49 -2.88 14.60
CA MET A 196 -1.27 -3.25 13.91
C MET A 196 -0.93 -2.20 12.85
N PRO A 197 0.30 -1.64 12.86
CA PRO A 197 1.31 -1.77 13.91
C PRO A 197 0.89 -1.08 15.22
N GLY A 198 1.28 -1.63 16.36
CA GLY A 198 1.03 -1.05 17.67
C GLY A 198 2.28 -0.44 18.30
N CYS A 199 2.18 0.72 18.95
CA CYS A 199 3.32 1.35 19.63
C CYS A 199 3.92 0.45 20.73
N GLN A 200 3.08 -0.29 21.43
CA GLN A 200 3.46 -1.19 22.52
C GLN A 200 3.70 -2.63 22.05
N THR A 201 3.90 -2.83 20.74
CA THR A 201 4.43 -4.11 20.26
C THR A 201 5.77 -4.40 20.94
N ALA A 202 6.03 -5.68 21.21
CA ALA A 202 7.24 -6.10 21.88
C ALA A 202 8.47 -5.49 21.17
N GLU A 203 9.41 -4.96 21.96
CA GLU A 203 10.66 -4.34 21.49
C GLU A 203 10.57 -2.91 20.91
N CYS A 204 9.38 -2.28 20.86
CA CYS A 204 9.27 -0.87 20.45
C CYS A 204 9.18 0.09 21.66
N HIS A 205 8.03 0.10 22.34
CA HIS A 205 7.79 0.93 23.53
C HIS A 205 7.33 0.09 24.73
N ALA A 206 8.11 -0.95 25.07
CA ALA A 206 7.76 -1.90 26.14
C ALA A 206 7.85 -1.32 27.55
N ASP A 207 8.61 -0.23 27.73
CA ASP A 207 8.87 0.38 29.04
C ASP A 207 7.86 1.48 29.42
N ILE A 208 6.75 1.61 28.67
CA ILE A 208 5.68 2.56 29.01
C ILE A 208 4.99 2.10 30.30
N THR A 209 4.94 2.97 31.30
CA THR A 209 4.19 2.78 32.55
C THR A 209 3.00 3.73 32.63
N ASP A 210 1.96 3.36 33.38
CA ASP A 210 0.77 4.17 33.65
C ASP A 210 0.82 4.88 35.02
N ASP A 211 1.99 4.90 35.66
CA ASP A 211 2.25 5.43 37.00
C ASP A 211 2.38 6.96 37.03
N GLY A 212 2.29 7.63 35.88
CA GLY A 212 2.40 9.07 35.75
C GLY A 212 3.82 9.61 35.91
N SER A 213 4.85 8.76 35.86
CA SER A 213 6.26 9.18 35.86
C SER A 213 6.63 10.02 34.64
N VAL A 214 5.96 9.78 33.51
CA VAL A 214 5.98 10.62 32.30
C VAL A 214 4.67 11.41 32.25
N GLU A 215 4.78 12.73 32.08
CA GLU A 215 3.60 13.60 31.96
C GLU A 215 2.69 13.14 30.81
N GLY A 216 1.41 12.94 31.11
CA GLY A 216 0.43 12.42 30.14
C GLY A 216 0.43 10.89 29.97
N HIS A 217 1.31 10.14 30.64
CA HIS A 217 1.28 8.68 30.71
C HIS A 217 0.70 8.19 32.06
N ASP A 218 -0.43 8.78 32.47
CA ASP A 218 -1.19 8.22 33.59
C ASP A 218 -2.27 7.25 33.07
N LYS A 219 -2.82 6.46 34.00
CA LYS A 219 -3.90 5.51 33.71
C LYS A 219 -5.09 6.15 32.98
N THR A 220 -5.42 7.41 33.25
CA THR A 220 -6.55 8.08 32.60
C THR A 220 -6.24 8.35 31.13
N HIS A 221 -5.07 8.92 30.82
CA HIS A 221 -4.67 9.20 29.45
C HIS A 221 -4.50 7.93 28.63
N LEU A 222 -3.74 6.95 29.13
CA LEU A 222 -3.45 5.71 28.37
C LEU A 222 -4.70 4.84 28.12
N SER A 223 -5.70 4.91 29.00
CA SER A 223 -7.00 4.23 28.78
C SER A 223 -7.97 5.02 27.92
N THR A 224 -7.77 6.33 27.74
CA THR A 224 -8.74 7.22 27.08
C THR A 224 -8.27 7.68 25.70
N MET A 225 -6.96 7.83 25.47
CA MET A 225 -6.38 8.41 24.26
C MET A 225 -5.43 7.43 23.59
N ALA A 226 -5.55 7.26 22.27
CA ALA A 226 -4.55 6.52 21.50
C ALA A 226 -3.22 7.29 21.50
N CYS A 227 -2.08 6.59 21.45
CA CYS A 227 -0.74 7.17 21.56
C CYS A 227 -0.51 8.31 20.54
N GLU A 228 -1.02 8.12 19.32
CA GLU A 228 -0.91 9.06 18.21
C GLU A 228 -1.59 10.40 18.51
N THR A 229 -2.54 10.45 19.46
CA THR A 229 -3.20 11.70 19.89
C THR A 229 -2.18 12.72 20.39
N CYS A 230 -1.10 12.27 21.02
CA CYS A 230 0.00 13.11 21.51
C CYS A 230 1.26 13.00 20.65
N HIS A 231 1.48 11.84 20.00
CA HIS A 231 2.73 11.53 19.30
C HIS A 231 2.66 11.62 17.77
N ALA A 232 1.59 12.17 17.19
CA ALA A 232 1.54 12.48 15.76
C ALA A 232 2.14 13.85 15.46
N ALA A 233 3.00 13.91 14.44
CA ALA A 233 3.35 15.17 13.78
C ALA A 233 2.14 15.71 12.98
N GLU A 234 2.21 16.97 12.55
CA GLU A 234 1.25 17.51 11.60
C GLU A 234 1.23 16.69 10.31
N TYR A 235 0.03 16.33 9.86
CA TYR A 235 -0.19 15.55 8.65
C TYR A 235 -1.16 16.26 7.72
N LYS A 236 -1.21 15.83 6.47
CA LYS A 236 -1.91 16.48 5.39
C LYS A 236 -3.40 16.14 5.46
N HIS A 237 -4.24 17.16 5.48
CA HIS A 237 -5.68 17.04 5.39
C HIS A 237 -6.12 17.39 3.98
N CYS A 238 -6.63 16.38 3.28
CA CYS A 238 -7.26 16.54 1.98
C CYS A 238 -8.78 16.74 2.14
N TYR A 239 -9.36 17.49 1.21
CA TYR A 239 -10.79 17.73 1.14
C TYR A 239 -11.30 17.39 -0.26
N SER A 240 -12.57 17.02 -0.36
CA SER A 240 -13.27 16.67 -1.61
C SER A 240 -12.77 15.39 -2.29
N CYS A 241 -13.60 14.84 -3.17
CA CYS A 241 -13.24 13.75 -4.07
C CYS A 241 -12.57 14.30 -5.34
N HIS A 242 -11.44 13.73 -5.75
CA HIS A 242 -10.67 14.13 -6.94
C HIS A 242 -10.90 13.16 -8.10
N VAL A 243 -12.12 13.17 -8.63
CA VAL A 243 -12.65 12.16 -9.59
C VAL A 243 -13.05 12.80 -10.93
N GLN A 244 -12.27 13.77 -11.39
CA GLN A 244 -12.62 14.57 -12.56
C GLN A 244 -12.32 13.86 -13.88
N LYS A 245 -13.12 14.18 -14.91
CA LYS A 245 -12.91 13.76 -16.30
C LYS A 245 -12.82 14.99 -17.20
N SER A 246 -12.00 14.93 -18.25
CA SER A 246 -12.00 15.95 -19.31
C SER A 246 -13.30 15.90 -20.11
N ASP A 247 -13.52 16.87 -21.02
CA ASP A 247 -14.68 16.87 -21.92
C ASP A 247 -14.69 15.64 -22.85
N GLU A 248 -13.52 15.08 -23.14
CA GLU A 248 -13.33 13.83 -23.89
C GLU A 248 -13.43 12.57 -23.01
N GLY A 249 -13.74 12.71 -21.72
CA GLY A 249 -13.91 11.60 -20.79
C GLY A 249 -12.62 11.07 -20.17
N VAL A 250 -11.48 11.74 -20.36
CA VAL A 250 -10.18 11.27 -19.82
C VAL A 250 -10.10 11.57 -18.31
N PRO A 251 -9.90 10.56 -17.44
CA PRO A 251 -9.76 10.77 -16.00
C PRO A 251 -8.51 11.60 -15.66
N TYR A 252 -8.65 12.57 -14.75
CA TYR A 252 -7.54 13.30 -14.15
C TYR A 252 -7.81 13.68 -12.70
N PHE A 253 -6.75 13.92 -11.94
CA PHE A 253 -6.87 14.36 -10.55
C PHE A 253 -6.81 15.88 -10.46
N LYS A 254 -7.86 16.51 -9.91
CA LYS A 254 -7.82 17.91 -9.45
C LYS A 254 -7.98 17.92 -7.94
N ILE A 255 -6.93 18.38 -7.26
CA ILE A 255 -6.86 18.41 -5.80
C ILE A 255 -7.16 19.84 -5.33
N GLU A 256 -8.07 19.96 -4.38
CA GLU A 256 -8.27 21.21 -3.63
C GLU A 256 -7.07 21.45 -2.68
N PRO A 257 -6.82 22.69 -2.22
CA PRO A 257 -5.73 22.96 -1.29
C PRO A 257 -5.81 22.06 -0.04
N SER A 258 -4.72 21.35 0.24
CA SER A 258 -4.58 20.57 1.46
C SER A 258 -4.08 21.45 2.61
N VAL A 259 -4.44 21.11 3.84
CA VAL A 259 -4.01 21.83 5.05
C VAL A 259 -3.17 20.90 5.92
N MET A 260 -2.05 21.37 6.45
CA MET A 260 -1.28 20.63 7.45
C MET A 260 -1.84 20.87 8.86
N GLY A 261 -1.93 19.82 9.67
CA GLY A 261 -2.33 19.95 11.06
C GLY A 261 -2.60 18.60 11.73
N VAL A 262 -2.99 18.64 13.00
CA VAL A 262 -3.41 17.46 13.77
C VAL A 262 -4.90 17.57 14.06
N LYS A 263 -5.66 16.51 13.76
CA LYS A 263 -7.09 16.42 14.13
C LYS A 263 -7.29 15.27 15.09
N ILE A 264 -7.81 15.59 16.28
CA ILE A 264 -8.22 14.63 17.29
C ILE A 264 -9.74 14.60 17.33
N GLY A 265 -10.32 13.40 17.39
CA GLY A 265 -11.76 13.22 17.43
C GLY A 265 -12.17 12.00 18.24
N TYR A 266 -13.48 11.91 18.47
CA TYR A 266 -14.07 10.71 19.06
C TYR A 266 -13.79 9.51 18.18
N ASN A 267 -13.47 8.38 18.81
CA ASN A 267 -13.32 7.11 18.12
C ASN A 267 -14.70 6.56 17.71
N PRO A 268 -15.03 6.53 16.40
CA PRO A 268 -16.33 6.04 15.95
C PRO A 268 -16.41 4.50 15.96
N ILE A 269 -15.28 3.81 16.12
CA ILE A 269 -15.14 2.35 16.05
C ILE A 269 -14.55 1.79 17.34
N GLN A 270 -14.89 2.39 18.48
CA GLN A 270 -14.39 1.97 19.78
C GLN A 270 -14.78 0.50 20.07
N SER A 271 -13.78 -0.31 20.39
CA SER A 271 -13.91 -1.76 20.63
C SER A 271 -12.88 -2.22 21.67
N GLU A 272 -12.87 -3.50 22.04
CA GLU A 272 -11.82 -4.04 22.92
C GLU A 272 -10.43 -3.93 22.30
N GLU A 273 -10.32 -4.09 20.98
CA GLU A 273 -9.07 -3.95 20.22
C GLU A 273 -8.63 -2.50 20.01
N ARG A 274 -9.59 -1.56 20.08
CA ARG A 274 -9.36 -0.10 19.96
C ARG A 274 -10.15 0.63 21.05
N PRO A 275 -9.72 0.54 22.31
CA PRO A 275 -10.52 0.95 23.47
C PRO A 275 -10.54 2.46 23.68
N TRP A 276 -9.72 3.23 22.98
CA TRP A 276 -9.58 4.66 23.23
C TRP A 276 -10.81 5.44 22.81
N LYS A 277 -11.16 6.43 23.62
CA LYS A 277 -12.22 7.41 23.35
C LYS A 277 -11.78 8.46 22.33
N TRP A 278 -10.52 8.87 22.38
CA TRP A 278 -9.93 9.87 21.51
C TRP A 278 -8.83 9.27 20.64
N VAL A 279 -8.88 9.57 19.34
CA VAL A 279 -7.95 9.09 18.33
C VAL A 279 -7.61 10.21 17.35
N VAL A 280 -6.49 10.05 16.62
CA VAL A 280 -6.17 10.91 15.48
C VAL A 280 -7.06 10.56 14.29
N LEU A 281 -7.65 11.58 13.67
CA LEU A 281 -8.47 11.44 12.48
C LEU A 281 -7.59 11.51 11.23
N ARG A 282 -7.09 10.36 10.76
CA ARG A 282 -6.23 10.27 9.58
C ARG A 282 -7.00 10.02 8.30
N HIS A 283 -6.49 10.56 7.18
CA HIS A 283 -6.94 10.19 5.84
C HIS A 283 -6.57 8.73 5.51
N VAL A 284 -7.12 8.23 4.41
CA VAL A 284 -6.73 6.92 3.85
C VAL A 284 -5.31 7.03 3.28
N PRO A 285 -4.44 6.02 3.44
CA PRO A 285 -3.06 6.05 2.96
C PRO A 285 -2.93 6.04 1.44
#